data_AF-A0A0N4VZ18-F1
#
_entry.id   AF-A0A0N4VZ18-F1
#
_cell.length_a   1.000
_cell.length_b   1.000
_cell.length_c   1.000
_cell.angle_alpha   90.00
_cell.angle_beta   90.00
_cell.angle_gamma   90.00
#
_symmetry.space_group_name_H-M   'P 1'
#
loop_
_entity.id
_entity.type
_entity.pdbx_description
1 polymer ?
#
loop_
_entity_poly.entity_id
_entity_poly.type
_entity_poly.pdbx_seq_one_letter_code
_entity_poly.pdbx_strand_id
1 'polypeptide(L)'
;LLAHVKYVLDAMKLDRRPKVLLKIAPDLAPTEKRDIAQVVMDRKYGVDGLIVSNTTISRPETLKSEFKNEKGGLSGAPVRKISTDCIKEMYKLTGGRIPIVGCGGISSGEDAYEKIRAGATVVQLYSALAFHGFPVIGKVRNNDVTNLIVPQLCFLMFVKRIHFLR
;
A
#
# COMPACT_ATOMS: atom_id res chain seq x y z
N LEU A 1 12.77 -11.40 13.32
CA LEU A 1 12.47 -9.94 13.36
C LEU A 1 11.09 -9.63 13.92
N LEU A 2 9.97 -10.01 13.28
CA LEU A 2 8.61 -9.62 13.74
C LEU A 2 8.30 -10.03 15.19
N ALA A 3 8.65 -11.25 15.59
CA ALA A 3 8.48 -11.70 16.98
C ALA A 3 9.27 -10.84 17.97
N HIS A 4 10.45 -10.32 17.58
CA HIS A 4 11.25 -9.42 18.39
C HIS A 4 10.62 -8.02 18.48
N VAL A 5 10.08 -7.49 17.36
CA VAL A 5 9.32 -6.22 17.38
C VAL A 5 8.13 -6.34 18.32
N LYS A 6 7.37 -7.45 18.24
CA LYS A 6 6.26 -7.72 19.17
C LYS A 6 6.76 -7.74 20.62
N TYR A 7 7.82 -8.48 20.90
CA TYR A 7 8.40 -8.58 22.23
C TYR A 7 8.78 -7.20 22.79
N VAL A 8 9.46 -6.37 22.01
CA VAL A 8 9.86 -5.01 22.42
C VAL A 8 8.63 -4.13 22.69
N LEU A 9 7.63 -4.16 21.81
CA LEU A 9 6.39 -3.40 22.01
C LEU A 9 5.62 -3.82 23.26
N ASP A 10 5.58 -5.12 23.55
CA ASP A 10 4.92 -5.66 24.74
C ASP A 10 5.71 -5.30 26.01
N ALA A 11 7.05 -5.29 25.94
CA ALA A 11 7.93 -4.93 27.06
C ALA A 11 7.88 -3.43 27.41
N MET A 12 7.57 -2.55 26.45
CA MET A 12 7.48 -1.11 26.67
C MET A 12 6.30 -0.69 27.55
N LYS A 13 5.33 -1.58 27.82
CA LYS A 13 4.15 -1.31 28.69
C LYS A 13 3.45 0.03 28.37
N LEU A 14 3.33 0.35 27.09
CA LEU A 14 2.67 1.58 26.63
C LEU A 14 1.18 1.53 26.97
N ASP A 15 0.60 2.67 27.35
CA ASP A 15 -0.85 2.80 27.63
C ASP A 15 -1.72 2.30 26.46
N ARG A 16 -1.23 2.47 25.22
CA ARG A 16 -1.83 1.91 24.01
C ARG A 16 -0.75 1.29 23.14
N ARG A 17 -0.89 -0.02 22.87
CA ARG A 17 0.00 -0.74 21.94
C ARG A 17 -0.16 -0.17 20.52
N PRO A 18 0.90 0.35 19.89
CA PRO A 18 0.83 0.84 18.52
C PRO A 18 0.53 -0.31 17.57
N LYS A 19 -0.25 -0.02 16.53
CA LYS A 19 -0.59 -0.98 15.49
C LYS A 19 0.59 -1.23 14.57
N VAL A 20 0.96 -2.49 14.39
CA VAL A 20 2.09 -2.87 13.53
C VAL A 20 1.56 -3.30 12.17
N LEU A 21 1.94 -2.57 11.11
CA LEU A 21 1.58 -2.93 9.74
C LEU A 21 2.81 -3.42 8.99
N LEU A 22 2.65 -4.50 8.21
CA LEU A 22 3.69 -4.99 7.30
C LEU A 22 3.46 -4.43 5.90
N LYS A 23 4.44 -3.69 5.37
CA LYS A 23 4.41 -3.15 4.00
C LYS A 23 5.15 -4.08 3.05
N ILE A 24 4.50 -4.49 1.97
CA ILE A 24 5.03 -5.46 1.01
C ILE A 24 5.23 -4.86 -0.38
N ALA A 25 6.15 -5.45 -1.17
CA ALA A 25 6.32 -5.11 -2.58
C ALA A 25 5.19 -5.74 -3.43
N PRO A 26 4.88 -5.17 -4.61
CA PRO A 26 3.90 -5.77 -5.51
C PRO A 26 4.48 -6.94 -6.31
N ASP A 27 5.81 -7.01 -6.46
CA ASP A 27 6.54 -8.00 -7.28
C ASP A 27 6.82 -9.32 -6.54
N LEU A 28 5.83 -9.84 -5.81
CA LEU A 28 5.97 -11.08 -5.05
C LEU A 28 5.46 -12.29 -5.82
N ALA A 29 6.20 -13.39 -5.77
CA ALA A 29 5.77 -14.67 -6.29
C ALA A 29 4.53 -15.18 -5.51
N PRO A 30 3.68 -16.03 -6.13
CA PRO A 30 2.50 -16.56 -5.46
C PRO A 30 2.82 -17.32 -4.16
N THR A 31 3.95 -18.01 -4.08
CA THR A 31 4.42 -18.70 -2.87
C THR A 31 4.75 -17.72 -1.76
N GLU A 32 5.52 -16.67 -2.06
CA GLU A 32 5.87 -15.62 -1.10
C GLU A 32 4.63 -14.92 -0.54
N LYS A 33 3.62 -14.65 -1.37
CA LYS A 33 2.34 -14.08 -0.93
C LYS A 33 1.62 -14.99 0.06
N ARG A 34 1.63 -16.31 -0.16
CA ARG A 34 1.03 -17.29 0.77
C ARG A 34 1.78 -17.32 2.10
N ASP A 35 3.11 -17.33 2.05
CA ASP A 35 3.94 -17.36 3.25
C ASP A 35 3.72 -16.09 4.09
N ILE A 36 3.70 -14.92 3.43
CA ILE A 36 3.37 -13.64 4.07
C ILE A 36 1.97 -13.70 4.66
N ALA A 37 0.97 -14.22 3.95
CA ALA A 37 -0.39 -14.34 4.45
C ALA A 37 -0.46 -15.19 5.73
N GLN A 38 0.28 -16.30 5.80
CA GLN A 38 0.36 -17.12 7.01
C GLN A 38 0.99 -16.34 8.17
N VAL A 39 2.10 -15.64 7.91
CA VAL A 39 2.81 -14.85 8.93
C VAL A 39 1.93 -13.72 9.48
N VAL A 40 1.21 -12.99 8.64
CA VAL A 40 0.37 -11.87 9.11
C VAL A 40 -0.90 -12.33 9.83
N MET A 41 -1.38 -13.55 9.53
CA MET A 41 -2.51 -14.15 10.22
C MET A 41 -2.14 -14.78 11.56
N ASP A 42 -0.86 -15.11 11.78
CA ASP A 42 -0.38 -15.70 13.02
C ASP A 42 -0.13 -14.62 14.09
N ARG A 43 -0.93 -14.68 15.16
CA ARG A 43 -0.88 -13.76 16.30
C ARG A 43 0.48 -13.75 17.01
N LYS A 44 1.29 -14.81 16.86
CA LYS A 44 2.67 -14.86 17.38
C LYS A 44 3.52 -13.70 16.88
N TYR A 45 3.29 -13.24 15.65
CA TYR A 45 4.08 -12.17 15.04
C TYR A 45 3.53 -10.77 15.34
N GLY A 46 2.30 -10.67 15.85
CA GLY A 46 1.73 -9.41 16.33
C GLY A 46 1.53 -8.35 15.25
N VAL A 47 1.31 -8.76 14.00
CA VAL A 47 0.98 -7.89 12.86
C VAL A 47 -0.52 -7.60 12.88
N ASP A 48 -0.88 -6.31 12.84
CA ASP A 48 -2.24 -5.82 12.90
C ASP A 48 -2.83 -5.47 11.51
N GLY A 49 -1.99 -5.36 10.48
CA GLY A 49 -2.42 -4.93 9.15
C GLY A 49 -1.37 -5.08 8.06
N LEU A 50 -1.79 -4.88 6.81
CA LEU A 50 -0.93 -4.89 5.63
C LEU A 50 -0.95 -3.54 4.92
N ILE A 51 0.18 -3.15 4.31
CA ILE A 51 0.23 -2.05 3.34
C ILE A 51 0.66 -2.63 2.00
N VAL A 52 -0.20 -2.49 0.99
CA VAL A 52 0.00 -3.06 -0.36
C VAL A 52 -0.19 -1.94 -1.39
N SER A 53 0.85 -1.41 -2.04
CA SER A 53 2.23 -1.89 -2.07
C SER A 53 3.29 -0.79 -1.95
N ASN A 54 4.56 -1.24 -1.85
CA ASN A 54 5.74 -0.45 -2.13
C ASN A 54 5.92 -0.21 -3.66
N THR A 55 7.03 0.40 -4.06
CA THR A 55 7.45 0.57 -5.46
C THR A 55 7.72 -0.76 -6.14
N THR A 56 7.63 -0.79 -7.46
CA THR A 56 7.95 -1.97 -8.28
C THR A 56 9.34 -1.88 -8.91
N ILE A 57 10.02 -3.01 -9.05
CA ILE A 57 11.25 -3.09 -9.87
C ILE A 57 10.94 -3.35 -11.34
N SER A 58 9.71 -3.76 -11.66
CA SER A 58 9.25 -3.98 -13.02
C SER A 58 9.31 -2.68 -13.84
N ARG A 59 9.63 -2.80 -15.14
CA ARG A 59 9.70 -1.70 -16.10
C ARG A 59 8.79 -2.01 -17.29
N PRO A 60 7.52 -1.56 -17.26
CA PRO A 60 6.62 -1.76 -18.39
C PRO A 60 7.18 -1.12 -19.65
N GLU A 61 7.04 -1.79 -20.80
CA GLU A 61 7.46 -1.26 -22.10
C GLU A 61 6.70 0.02 -22.49
N THR A 62 5.54 0.25 -21.87
CA THR A 62 4.71 1.45 -22.05
C THR A 62 5.32 2.72 -21.45
N LEU A 63 6.46 2.65 -20.75
CA LEU A 63 7.15 3.81 -20.21
C LEU A 63 7.76 4.66 -21.33
N LYS A 64 7.47 5.96 -21.32
CA LYS A 64 7.89 6.92 -22.36
C LYS A 64 9.10 7.77 -21.98
N SER A 65 9.34 7.96 -20.68
CA SER A 65 10.42 8.81 -20.16
C SER A 65 11.80 8.29 -20.60
N GLU A 66 12.73 9.20 -20.86
CA GLU A 66 14.14 8.86 -21.14
C GLU A 66 14.78 8.09 -19.96
N PHE A 67 14.29 8.34 -18.74
CA PHE A 67 14.73 7.70 -17.51
C PHE A 67 14.09 6.33 -17.24
N LYS A 68 13.38 5.74 -18.21
CA LYS A 68 12.68 4.44 -18.02
C LYS A 68 13.59 3.29 -17.58
N ASN A 69 14.89 3.38 -17.86
CA ASN A 69 15.89 2.36 -17.54
C ASN A 69 16.62 2.61 -16.20
N GLU A 70 16.23 3.65 -15.45
CA GLU A 70 16.84 3.96 -14.15
C GLU A 70 16.67 2.80 -13.17
N LYS A 71 17.72 2.55 -12.38
CA LYS A 71 17.71 1.53 -11.33
C LYS A 71 16.90 2.03 -10.13
N GLY A 72 16.20 1.11 -9.46
CA GLY A 72 15.45 1.39 -8.24
C GLY A 72 13.95 1.14 -8.37
N GLY A 73 13.15 1.75 -7.51
CA GLY A 73 11.71 1.56 -7.47
C GLY A 73 10.95 2.50 -8.39
N LEU A 74 10.10 1.96 -9.26
CA LEU A 74 9.09 2.70 -10.02
C LEU A 74 7.84 2.90 -9.16
N SER A 75 7.24 4.08 -9.24
CA SER A 75 6.04 4.47 -8.48
C SER A 75 5.03 5.17 -9.40
N GLY A 76 3.91 5.64 -8.84
CA GLY A 76 2.90 6.37 -9.59
C GLY A 76 2.00 5.49 -10.46
N ALA A 77 1.41 6.08 -11.49
CA ALA A 77 0.40 5.45 -12.34
C ALA A 77 0.80 4.08 -12.92
N PRO A 78 2.06 3.84 -13.35
CA PRO A 78 2.47 2.52 -13.85
C PRO A 78 2.30 1.37 -12.86
N VAL A 79 2.26 1.66 -11.55
CA VAL A 79 2.14 0.64 -10.48
C VAL A 79 0.69 0.36 -10.09
N ARG A 80 -0.28 1.13 -10.62
CA ARG A 80 -1.69 1.03 -10.23
C ARG A 80 -2.20 -0.40 -10.37
N LYS A 81 -2.05 -1.00 -11.56
CA LYS A 81 -2.57 -2.35 -11.85
C LYS A 81 -1.94 -3.42 -10.96
N ILE A 82 -0.61 -3.54 -10.95
CA ILE A 82 0.09 -4.60 -10.20
C ILE A 82 -0.17 -4.49 -8.69
N SER A 83 -0.26 -3.27 -8.14
CA SER A 83 -0.58 -3.10 -6.72
C SER A 83 -2.05 -3.43 -6.41
N THR A 84 -3.00 -3.09 -7.29
CA THR A 84 -4.41 -3.46 -7.13
C THR A 84 -4.61 -4.98 -7.21
N ASP A 85 -3.95 -5.65 -8.16
CA ASP A 85 -3.97 -7.12 -8.26
C ASP A 85 -3.37 -7.77 -7.00
N CYS A 86 -2.27 -7.23 -6.48
CA CYS A 86 -1.67 -7.68 -5.22
C CYS A 86 -2.62 -7.52 -4.02
N ILE A 87 -3.35 -6.39 -3.91
CA ILE A 87 -4.37 -6.19 -2.87
C ILE A 87 -5.42 -7.30 -2.94
N LYS A 88 -5.94 -7.57 -4.14
CA LYS A 88 -6.98 -8.58 -4.37
C LYS A 88 -6.51 -9.98 -3.97
N GLU A 89 -5.28 -10.34 -4.29
CA GLU A 89 -4.70 -11.63 -3.91
C GLU A 89 -4.49 -11.74 -2.40
N MET A 90 -3.91 -10.73 -1.76
CA MET A 90 -3.69 -10.74 -0.31
C MET A 90 -5.00 -10.73 0.48
N TYR A 91 -6.03 -10.01 -0.01
CA TYR A 91 -7.36 -10.04 0.59
C TYR A 91 -7.96 -11.45 0.56
N LYS A 92 -7.85 -12.15 -0.57
CA LYS A 92 -8.29 -13.55 -0.69
C LYS A 92 -7.50 -14.48 0.24
N LEU A 93 -6.18 -14.37 0.27
CA LEU A 93 -5.31 -15.23 1.08
C LEU A 93 -5.54 -15.05 2.59
N THR A 94 -5.84 -13.83 3.03
CA THR A 94 -6.14 -13.53 4.44
C THR A 94 -7.61 -13.77 4.80
N GLY A 95 -8.48 -13.96 3.80
CA GLY A 95 -9.92 -14.06 3.97
C GLY A 95 -10.56 -12.76 4.48
N GLY A 96 -9.96 -11.60 4.16
CA GLY A 96 -10.43 -10.29 4.63
C GLY A 96 -10.32 -10.05 6.14
N ARG A 97 -9.61 -10.91 6.88
CA ARG A 97 -9.50 -10.85 8.35
C ARG A 97 -8.50 -9.81 8.85
N ILE A 98 -7.63 -9.30 7.97
CA ILE A 98 -6.59 -8.33 8.30
C ILE A 98 -6.84 -7.08 7.44
N PRO A 99 -6.87 -5.87 8.03
CA PRO A 99 -7.06 -4.64 7.27
C PRO A 99 -5.89 -4.40 6.30
N ILE A 100 -6.24 -3.97 5.09
CA ILE A 100 -5.27 -3.67 4.02
C ILE A 100 -5.31 -2.18 3.71
N VAL A 101 -4.15 -1.54 3.73
CA VAL A 101 -3.95 -0.18 3.23
C VAL A 101 -3.48 -0.25 1.77
N GLY A 102 -4.30 0.22 0.84
CA GLY A 102 -4.00 0.25 -0.58
C GLY A 102 -3.09 1.41 -0.96
N CYS A 103 -1.98 1.14 -1.64
CA CYS A 103 -0.96 2.11 -2.03
C CYS A 103 -0.46 1.80 -3.45
N GLY A 104 -0.16 2.85 -4.23
CA GLY A 104 0.43 2.73 -5.57
C GLY A 104 -0.52 3.17 -6.69
N GLY A 105 -0.16 4.24 -7.39
CA GLY A 105 -0.88 4.72 -8.58
C GLY A 105 -2.27 5.30 -8.33
N ILE A 106 -2.46 6.01 -7.21
CA ILE A 106 -3.73 6.65 -6.84
C ILE A 106 -3.62 8.15 -7.06
N SER A 107 -4.48 8.67 -7.94
CA SER A 107 -4.54 10.09 -8.32
C SER A 107 -5.97 10.64 -8.37
N SER A 108 -6.98 9.78 -8.41
CA SER A 108 -8.40 10.15 -8.39
C SER A 108 -9.22 9.31 -7.39
N GLY A 109 -10.49 9.69 -7.20
CA GLY A 109 -11.42 8.92 -6.36
C GLY A 109 -11.75 7.54 -6.94
N GLU A 110 -11.77 7.42 -8.26
CA GLU A 110 -11.95 6.14 -8.97
C GLU A 110 -10.79 5.19 -8.69
N ASP A 111 -9.55 5.67 -8.72
CA ASP A 111 -8.37 4.86 -8.37
C ASP A 111 -8.45 4.34 -6.92
N ALA A 112 -8.90 5.20 -6.01
CA ALA A 112 -9.08 4.83 -4.61
C ALA A 112 -10.20 3.78 -4.46
N TYR A 113 -11.32 4.00 -5.14
CA TYR A 113 -12.45 3.08 -5.15
C TYR A 113 -12.08 1.71 -5.72
N GLU A 114 -11.30 1.67 -6.80
CA GLU A 114 -10.79 0.44 -7.41
C GLU A 114 -10.03 -0.41 -6.37
N LYS A 115 -9.15 0.21 -5.58
CA LYS A 115 -8.39 -0.49 -4.53
C LYS A 115 -9.27 -0.95 -3.38
N ILE A 116 -10.26 -0.16 -3.00
CA ILE A 116 -11.22 -0.54 -1.96
C ILE A 116 -12.02 -1.76 -2.41
N ARG A 117 -12.50 -1.76 -3.66
CA ARG A 117 -13.19 -2.90 -4.27
C ARG A 117 -12.30 -4.13 -4.40
N ALA A 118 -10.98 -3.96 -4.51
CA ALA A 118 -10.03 -5.05 -4.46
C ALA A 118 -9.81 -5.62 -3.06
N GLY A 119 -10.24 -4.93 -1.99
CA GLY A 119 -10.12 -5.40 -0.60
C GLY A 119 -9.36 -4.45 0.33
N ALA A 120 -8.96 -3.26 -0.13
CA ALA A 120 -8.37 -2.26 0.75
C ALA A 120 -9.44 -1.62 1.66
N THR A 121 -9.08 -1.35 2.91
CA THR A 121 -9.91 -0.63 3.88
C THR A 121 -9.70 0.88 3.77
N VAL A 122 -8.46 1.30 3.53
CA VAL A 122 -8.06 2.70 3.36
C VAL A 122 -6.98 2.79 2.28
N VAL A 123 -6.68 4.01 1.81
CA VAL A 123 -5.67 4.22 0.75
C VAL A 123 -4.59 5.22 1.15
N GLN A 124 -3.40 5.06 0.55
CA GLN A 124 -2.22 5.93 0.68
C GLN A 124 -1.75 6.40 -0.70
N LEU A 125 -1.40 7.68 -0.79
CA LEU A 125 -0.86 8.30 -2.00
C LEU A 125 0.48 8.97 -1.70
N TYR A 126 1.39 8.91 -2.67
CA TYR A 126 2.64 9.66 -2.65
C TYR A 126 2.87 10.37 -3.98
N SER A 127 3.06 9.62 -5.08
CA SER A 127 3.49 10.22 -6.35
C SER A 127 2.52 11.28 -6.87
N ALA A 128 1.21 11.09 -6.66
CA ALA A 128 0.20 12.09 -6.99
C ALA A 128 0.39 13.41 -6.23
N LEU A 129 0.87 13.40 -4.97
CA LEU A 129 1.19 14.63 -4.24
C LEU A 129 2.37 15.36 -4.89
N ALA A 130 3.39 14.62 -5.34
CA ALA A 130 4.55 15.22 -6.00
C ALA A 130 4.18 15.84 -7.37
N PHE A 131 3.28 15.21 -8.13
CA PHE A 131 2.89 15.69 -9.46
C PHE A 131 1.76 16.72 -9.45
N HIS A 132 0.84 16.66 -8.48
CA HIS A 132 -0.40 17.47 -8.48
C HIS A 132 -0.54 18.37 -7.23
N GLY A 133 0.41 18.31 -6.29
CA GLY A 133 0.36 19.04 -5.03
C GLY A 133 -0.72 18.55 -4.06
N PHE A 134 -0.84 19.23 -2.93
CA PHE A 134 -1.85 18.93 -1.90
C PHE A 134 -3.32 18.94 -2.38
N PRO A 135 -3.76 19.76 -3.36
CA PRO A 135 -5.15 19.76 -3.82
C PRO A 135 -5.64 18.40 -4.35
N VAL A 136 -4.75 17.50 -4.76
CA VAL A 136 -5.11 16.14 -5.19
C VAL A 136 -5.83 15.34 -4.09
N ILE A 137 -5.59 15.66 -2.82
CA ILE A 137 -6.27 15.06 -1.69
C ILE A 137 -7.78 15.32 -1.78
N GLY A 138 -8.16 16.57 -2.07
CA GLY A 138 -9.54 16.95 -2.28
C GLY A 138 -10.16 16.22 -3.47
N LYS A 139 -9.41 16.03 -4.56
CA LYS A 139 -9.87 15.30 -5.75
C LYS A 139 -10.09 13.81 -5.49
N VAL A 140 -9.20 13.18 -4.72
CA VAL A 140 -9.34 11.76 -4.34
C VAL A 140 -10.50 11.57 -3.38
N ARG A 141 -10.75 12.53 -2.48
CA ARG A 141 -11.85 12.46 -1.50
C ARG A 141 -13.21 12.77 -2.13
N ASN A 142 -13.31 13.87 -2.88
CA ASN A 142 -14.57 14.48 -3.31
C ASN A 142 -15.18 13.84 -4.57
N ASN A 143 -15.23 12.51 -4.62
CA ASN A 143 -15.96 11.80 -5.65
C ASN A 143 -17.19 11.13 -5.01
N ASP A 144 -18.33 11.12 -5.69
CA ASP A 144 -19.62 10.68 -5.14
C ASP A 144 -19.57 9.26 -4.56
N VAL A 145 -18.66 8.43 -5.07
CA VAL A 145 -18.46 7.03 -4.65
C VAL A 145 -17.58 6.90 -3.40
N THR A 146 -16.59 7.79 -3.18
CA THR A 146 -15.68 7.72 -2.01
C THR A 146 -16.27 8.37 -0.76
N ASN A 147 -17.16 9.37 -0.93
CA ASN A 147 -17.89 9.99 0.18
C ASN A 147 -18.77 9.00 0.97
N LEU A 148 -19.19 7.90 0.36
CA LEU A 148 -20.00 6.84 1.01
C LEU A 148 -19.16 5.77 1.73
N ILE A 149 -17.85 5.67 1.45
CA ILE A 149 -17.07 4.46 1.78
C ILE A 149 -15.74 4.76 2.51
N VAL A 150 -15.23 6.00 2.46
CA VAL A 150 -13.89 6.32 3.01
C VAL A 150 -13.96 7.34 4.15
N PRO A 151 -14.25 6.92 5.39
CA PRO A 151 -14.18 7.83 6.53
C PRO A 151 -12.74 8.28 6.85
N GLN A 152 -11.71 7.54 6.42
CA GLN A 152 -10.33 7.74 6.85
C GLN A 152 -9.32 7.56 5.71
N LEU A 153 -8.92 8.66 5.06
CA LEU A 153 -7.63 8.72 4.37
C LEU A 153 -6.53 8.80 5.43
N CYS A 154 -5.71 7.77 5.55
CA CYS A 154 -4.59 7.77 6.48
C CYS A 154 -3.31 8.18 5.74
N PHE A 155 -2.86 9.41 5.97
CA PHE A 155 -1.64 9.95 5.35
C PHE A 155 -0.40 9.43 6.07
N LEU A 156 0.40 8.63 5.39
CA LEU A 156 1.73 8.25 5.87
C LEU A 156 2.74 8.40 4.74
N MET A 157 3.44 9.53 4.74
CA MET A 157 4.60 9.76 3.87
C MET A 157 5.79 8.96 4.43
N PHE A 158 6.15 7.85 3.77
CA PHE A 158 7.48 7.26 3.94
C PHE A 158 8.35 7.69 2.77
N VAL A 159 9.25 8.64 3.01
CA VAL A 159 10.28 9.06 2.05
C VAL A 159 11.45 8.09 2.16
N LYS A 160 11.46 7.03 1.33
CA LYS A 160 12.73 6.50 0.82
C LYS A 160 13.06 7.32 -0.43
N ARG A 161 14.32 7.60 -0.71
CA ARG A 161 14.79 8.40 -1.86
C ARG A 161 14.15 7.87 -3.17
N ILE A 162 13.03 8.47 -3.59
CA ILE A 162 12.28 8.11 -4.80
C ILE A 162 12.64 9.16 -5.85
N HIS A 163 13.14 8.71 -6.99
CA HIS A 163 13.35 9.59 -8.13
C HIS A 163 11.99 9.84 -8.78
N PHE A 164 11.53 11.10 -8.75
CA PHE A 164 10.32 11.52 -9.45
C PHE A 164 10.66 11.73 -10.92
N LEU A 165 10.25 10.80 -11.76
CA LEU A 165 10.50 10.84 -13.19
C LEU A 165 9.17 11.23 -13.87
N ARG A 166 9.16 12.39 -14.52
CA ARG A 166 8.09 12.83 -15.43
C ARG A 166 7.98 11.89 -16.63
#